data_AF-A0A7L9GJU5-F1
#
_entry.id   AF-A0A7L9GJU5-F1
#
_cell.length_a   1.000
_cell.length_b   1.000
_cell.length_c   1.000
_cell.angle_alpha   90.00
_cell.angle_beta   90.00
_cell.angle_gamma   90.00
#
_symmetry.space_group_name_H-M   'P 1'
#
loop_
_entity.id
_entity.type
_entity.pdbx_description
1 polymer ?
#
loop_
_entity_poly.entity_id
_entity_poly.type
_entity_poly.pdbx_seq_one_letter_code
_entity_poly.pdbx_strand_id
1 'polypeptide(L)'
;MPSIWSKLPEIIGAWLGLAIGLFLAPLFLILFFLFGWIMWDWASPAAIYSFIYDKTFMTVVGVALLLLLIWTEGFKASLYEAAALAKFQYETPNPNWLWRYYLRRNKDLIEAYWRVYNFEVKEDSLAVYLQQYMPEVYRRHTQVMSFFPEWLTLQHVSGHYRSGHVRYTRKGPVNVRSHYVSDHSRSRRR
;
A
#
# COMPACT_ATOMS: atom_id res chain seq x y z
N MET A 1 -10.45 19.60 -5.79
CA MET A 1 -9.62 18.41 -5.52
C MET A 1 -8.72 18.78 -4.37
N PRO A 2 -8.42 17.89 -3.40
CA PRO A 2 -7.21 18.08 -2.61
C PRO A 2 -6.09 18.32 -3.62
N SER A 3 -5.36 19.41 -3.41
CA SER A 3 -4.40 19.89 -4.40
C SER A 3 -3.37 18.80 -4.64
N ILE A 4 -3.16 18.38 -5.89
CA ILE A 4 -2.05 17.43 -6.20
C ILE A 4 -0.72 18.00 -5.66
N TRP A 5 -0.62 19.32 -5.59
CA TRP A 5 0.52 20.01 -4.98
C TRP A 5 0.73 19.69 -3.50
N SER A 6 -0.32 19.40 -2.73
CA SER A 6 -0.17 18.97 -1.33
C SER A 6 0.30 17.53 -1.20
N LYS A 7 0.20 16.72 -2.26
CA LYS A 7 0.69 15.32 -2.31
C LYS A 7 2.09 15.20 -2.93
N LEU A 8 2.58 16.25 -3.59
CA LEU A 8 3.90 16.26 -4.23
C LEU A 8 5.05 15.90 -3.27
N PRO A 9 5.12 16.41 -2.04
CA PRO A 9 6.19 16.04 -1.12
C PRO A 9 6.21 14.54 -0.79
N GLU A 10 5.04 13.93 -0.60
CA GLU A 10 4.90 12.50 -0.33
C GLU A 10 5.32 11.66 -1.55
N ILE A 11 4.89 12.06 -2.76
CA ILE A 11 5.25 11.40 -4.02
C ILE A 11 6.74 11.50 -4.29
N ILE A 12 7.33 12.69 -4.15
CA ILE A 12 8.77 12.93 -4.37
C ILE A 12 9.59 12.17 -3.34
N GLY A 13 9.19 12.19 -2.06
CA GLY A 13 9.87 11.45 -1.00
C GLY A 13 9.87 9.94 -1.26
N ALA A 14 8.71 9.38 -1.63
CA ALA A 14 8.61 7.96 -1.99
C ALA A 14 9.44 7.62 -3.24
N TRP A 15 9.45 8.51 -4.24
CA TRP A 15 10.23 8.35 -5.45
C TRP A 15 11.73 8.35 -5.17
N LEU A 16 12.22 9.30 -4.37
CA LEU A 16 13.62 9.36 -3.96
C LEU A 16 14.02 8.10 -3.18
N GLY A 17 13.19 7.66 -2.23
CA GLY A 17 13.46 6.44 -1.46
C GLY A 17 13.57 5.20 -2.35
N LEU A 18 12.65 5.03 -3.30
CA LEU A 18 12.69 3.91 -4.24
C LEU A 18 13.86 4.02 -5.23
N ALA A 19 14.16 5.21 -5.73
CA ALA A 19 15.29 5.43 -6.62
C ALA A 19 16.63 5.11 -5.94
N ILE A 20 16.82 5.55 -4.69
CA ILE A 20 18.00 5.21 -3.88
C ILE A 20 18.04 3.70 -3.61
N GLY A 21 16.90 3.10 -3.24
CA GLY A 21 16.81 1.65 -3.02
C GLY A 21 17.21 0.84 -4.26
N LEU A 22 16.71 1.22 -5.44
CA LEU A 22 17.08 0.61 -6.72
C LEU A 22 18.55 0.81 -7.05
N PHE A 23 19.09 2.01 -6.77
CA PHE A 23 20.50 2.30 -6.97
C PHE A 23 21.40 1.46 -6.07
N LEU A 24 20.97 1.12 -4.85
CA LEU A 24 21.75 0.32 -3.91
C LEU A 24 21.47 -1.19 -4.02
N ALA A 25 20.35 -1.61 -4.58
CA ALA A 25 19.93 -3.01 -4.67
C ALA A 25 21.00 -3.96 -5.25
N PRO A 26 21.75 -3.59 -6.31
CA PRO A 26 22.80 -4.45 -6.86
C PRO A 26 23.91 -4.78 -5.86
N LEU A 27 24.23 -3.85 -4.94
CA LEU A 27 25.25 -4.08 -3.91
C LEU A 27 24.84 -5.20 -2.95
N PHE A 28 23.55 -5.29 -2.63
CA PHE A 28 23.01 -6.32 -1.73
C PHE A 28 22.76 -7.66 -2.43
N LEU A 29 22.62 -7.66 -3.75
CA LEU A 29 22.32 -8.85 -4.55
C LEU A 29 23.56 -9.42 -5.27
N ILE A 30 24.74 -8.82 -5.07
CA ILE A 30 25.95 -9.19 -5.80
C ILE A 30 26.33 -10.68 -5.63
N LEU A 31 26.18 -11.22 -4.41
CA LEU A 31 26.46 -12.63 -4.14
C LEU A 31 25.47 -13.57 -4.86
N PHE A 32 24.21 -13.17 -4.96
CA PHE A 32 23.18 -13.92 -5.67
C PHE A 32 23.45 -13.94 -7.17
N PHE A 33 23.80 -12.79 -7.76
CA PHE A 33 24.18 -12.71 -9.16
C PHE A 33 25.47 -13.46 -9.48
N LEU A 34 26.46 -13.41 -8.59
CA LEU A 34 27.72 -14.15 -8.75
C LEU A 34 27.47 -15.67 -8.73
N PHE A 35 26.67 -16.15 -7.77
CA PHE A 35 26.29 -17.56 -7.70
C PHE A 35 25.46 -17.99 -8.92
N GLY A 36 24.52 -17.14 -9.35
CA GLY A 36 23.72 -17.33 -10.56
C GLY A 36 24.56 -17.46 -11.83
N TRP A 37 25.57 -16.60 -11.97
CA TRP A 37 26.50 -16.62 -13.10
C TRP A 37 27.34 -17.90 -13.12
N ILE A 38 27.88 -18.32 -11.96
CA ILE A 38 28.74 -19.51 -11.86
C ILE A 38 27.95 -20.80 -12.05
N MET A 39 26.73 -20.89 -11.52
CA MET A 39 25.98 -22.14 -11.43
C MET A 39 24.95 -22.34 -12.54
N TRP A 40 24.42 -21.25 -13.10
CA TRP A 40 23.27 -21.29 -14.02
C TRP A 40 23.46 -20.46 -15.29
N ASP A 41 24.70 -20.11 -15.65
CA ASP A 41 25.03 -19.34 -16.86
C ASP A 41 24.23 -18.03 -17.00
N TRP A 42 23.94 -17.38 -15.88
CA TRP A 42 23.34 -16.05 -15.92
C TRP A 42 24.29 -15.02 -16.54
N ALA A 43 23.75 -13.86 -16.93
CA ALA A 43 24.59 -12.74 -17.33
C ALA A 43 25.62 -12.41 -16.24
N SER A 44 26.85 -12.05 -16.64
CA SER A 44 27.91 -11.76 -15.67
C SER A 44 27.50 -10.61 -14.74
N PRO A 45 27.98 -10.59 -13.48
CA PRO A 45 27.67 -9.50 -12.55
C PRO A 45 28.01 -8.11 -13.13
N ALA A 46 29.07 -8.01 -13.92
CA ALA A 46 29.44 -6.79 -14.62
C ALA A 46 28.43 -6.39 -15.70
N ALA A 47 27.92 -7.35 -16.49
CA ALA A 47 26.89 -7.09 -17.48
C ALA A 47 25.58 -6.64 -16.82
N ILE A 48 25.16 -7.32 -15.75
CA ILE A 48 23.98 -6.95 -14.96
C ILE A 48 24.14 -5.54 -14.38
N TYR A 49 25.30 -5.24 -13.78
CA TYR A 49 25.61 -3.91 -13.26
C TYR A 49 25.52 -2.86 -14.37
N SER A 50 26.20 -3.08 -15.51
CA SER A 50 26.19 -2.13 -16.64
C SER A 50 24.78 -1.87 -17.20
N PHE A 51 23.92 -2.89 -17.19
CA PHE A 51 22.53 -2.76 -17.63
C PHE A 51 21.69 -1.98 -16.62
N ILE A 52 21.81 -2.29 -15.32
CA ILE A 52 21.05 -1.62 -14.26
C ILE A 52 21.40 -0.14 -14.20
N TYR A 53 22.68 0.23 -14.35
CA TYR A 53 23.12 1.63 -14.34
C TYR A 53 23.16 2.27 -15.74
N ASP A 54 22.64 1.60 -16.77
CA ASP A 54 22.47 2.24 -18.06
C ASP A 54 21.57 3.48 -17.91
N LYS A 55 22.02 4.60 -18.46
CA LYS A 55 21.35 5.90 -18.31
C LYS A 55 19.93 5.84 -18.85
N THR A 56 19.72 5.17 -19.99
CA THR A 56 18.42 5.06 -20.63
C THR A 56 17.51 4.19 -19.78
N PHE A 57 18.00 3.02 -19.36
CA PHE A 57 17.26 2.12 -18.47
C PHE A 57 16.84 2.81 -17.17
N MET A 58 17.76 3.45 -16.47
CA MET A 58 17.47 4.16 -15.20
C MET A 58 16.48 5.32 -15.39
N THR A 59 16.57 6.03 -16.51
CA THR A 59 15.61 7.10 -16.82
C THR A 59 14.22 6.52 -17.04
N VAL A 60 14.10 5.45 -17.83
CA VAL A 60 12.82 4.78 -18.11
C VAL A 60 12.20 4.23 -16.81
N VAL A 61 13.00 3.52 -15.99
CA VAL A 61 12.54 2.99 -14.71
C VAL A 61 12.14 4.13 -13.76
N GLY A 62 12.93 5.19 -13.67
CA GLY A 62 12.64 6.35 -12.83
C GLY A 62 11.34 7.05 -13.21
N VAL A 63 11.09 7.24 -14.52
CA VAL A 63 9.84 7.82 -15.03
C VAL A 63 8.65 6.88 -14.78
N ALA A 64 8.81 5.58 -15.04
CA ALA A 64 7.78 4.59 -14.78
C ALA A 64 7.38 4.55 -13.29
N LEU A 65 8.36 4.61 -12.38
CA LEU A 65 8.13 4.71 -10.94
C LEU A 65 7.41 5.99 -10.55
N LEU A 66 7.79 7.14 -11.14
CA LEU A 66 7.13 8.41 -10.87
C LEU A 66 5.65 8.35 -11.28
N LEU A 67 5.37 7.85 -12.49
CA LEU A 67 4.00 7.66 -12.98
C LEU A 67 3.20 6.70 -12.09
N LEU A 68 3.83 5.60 -11.66
CA LEU A 68 3.23 4.66 -10.72
C LEU A 68 2.88 5.34 -9.40
N LEU A 69 3.79 6.14 -8.84
CA LEU A 69 3.57 6.84 -7.56
C LEU A 69 2.51 7.93 -7.65
N ILE A 70 2.49 8.70 -8.75
CA ILE A 70 1.41 9.64 -9.02
C ILE A 70 0.07 8.90 -9.08
N TRP A 71 0.05 7.76 -9.76
CA TRP A 71 -1.15 6.94 -9.85
C TRP A 71 -1.54 6.32 -8.50
N THR A 72 -0.58 5.91 -7.67
CA THR A 72 -0.85 5.18 -6.43
C THR A 72 -1.11 6.07 -5.23
N GLU A 73 -0.22 7.02 -4.97
CA GLU A 73 -0.28 7.94 -3.83
C GLU A 73 -1.00 9.26 -4.20
N GLY A 74 -0.92 9.71 -5.45
CA GLY A 74 -1.61 10.94 -5.88
C GLY A 74 -3.15 10.85 -5.86
N PHE A 75 -3.71 9.65 -6.08
CA PHE A 75 -5.15 9.39 -6.01
C PHE A 75 -5.63 8.86 -4.65
N LYS A 76 -4.77 8.93 -3.62
CA LYS A 76 -5.10 8.51 -2.27
C LYS A 76 -5.47 9.73 -1.42
N ALA A 77 -6.68 9.69 -0.86
CA ALA A 77 -7.13 10.70 0.08
C ALA A 77 -6.51 10.49 1.47
N SER A 78 -6.26 11.58 2.19
CA SER A 78 -5.91 11.51 3.61
C SER A 78 -7.17 11.37 4.49
N LEU A 79 -7.01 10.98 5.76
CA LEU A 79 -8.14 10.91 6.70
C LEU A 79 -8.83 12.27 6.90
N TYR A 80 -8.07 13.37 6.87
CA TYR A 80 -8.60 14.73 6.98
C TYR A 80 -9.43 15.14 5.75
N GLU A 81 -9.13 14.57 4.58
CA GLU A 81 -9.87 14.82 3.34
C GLU A 81 -11.19 14.03 3.27
N ALA A 82 -11.40 13.02 4.13
CA ALA A 82 -12.55 12.13 4.07
C ALA A 82 -13.90 12.88 4.14
N ALA A 83 -14.02 13.87 5.03
CA ALA A 83 -15.23 14.67 5.18
C ALA A 83 -15.55 15.50 3.92
N ALA A 84 -14.53 16.17 3.36
CA ALA A 84 -14.66 16.94 2.13
C ALA A 84 -15.01 16.05 0.94
N LEU A 85 -14.46 14.82 0.91
CA LEU A 85 -14.72 13.84 -0.13
C LEU A 85 -16.14 13.30 -0.08
N ALA A 86 -16.64 13.01 1.13
CA ALA A 86 -18.00 12.55 1.36
C ALA A 86 -19.03 13.61 0.96
N LYS A 87 -18.78 14.88 1.35
CA LYS A 87 -19.59 16.03 0.93
C LYS A 87 -19.60 16.19 -0.58
N PHE A 88 -18.44 16.11 -1.23
CA PHE A 88 -18.34 16.22 -2.69
C PHE A 88 -19.12 15.11 -3.42
N GLN A 89 -19.05 13.86 -2.93
CA GLN A 89 -19.82 12.75 -3.48
C GLN A 89 -21.34 12.99 -3.40
N TYR A 90 -21.79 13.59 -2.29
CA TYR A 90 -23.21 13.89 -2.07
C TYR A 90 -23.70 15.05 -2.93
N GLU A 91 -22.93 16.15 -3.00
CA GLU A 91 -23.34 17.38 -3.70
C GLU A 91 -23.17 17.31 -5.22
N THR A 92 -22.31 16.42 -5.72
CA THR A 92 -21.97 16.34 -7.16
C THR A 92 -22.43 15.01 -7.77
N PRO A 93 -23.66 14.93 -8.32
CA PRO A 93 -24.22 13.68 -8.85
C PRO A 93 -23.50 13.15 -10.10
N ASN A 94 -22.85 14.03 -10.89
CA ASN A 94 -22.13 13.65 -12.11
C ASN A 94 -20.71 14.26 -12.16
N PRO A 95 -19.77 13.72 -11.36
CA PRO A 95 -18.39 14.18 -11.42
C PRO A 95 -17.74 13.81 -12.76
N ASN A 96 -16.71 14.57 -13.16
CA ASN A 96 -15.87 14.19 -14.29
C ASN A 96 -15.21 12.80 -14.07
N TRP A 97 -14.66 12.19 -15.12
CA TRP A 97 -14.11 10.83 -15.04
C TRP A 97 -12.99 10.70 -13.99
N LEU A 98 -12.16 11.73 -13.84
CA LEU A 98 -11.06 11.78 -12.89
C LEU A 98 -11.56 11.73 -11.45
N TRP A 99 -12.60 12.51 -11.16
CA TRP A 99 -13.28 12.51 -9.87
C TRP A 99 -14.02 11.21 -9.61
N ARG A 100 -14.66 10.62 -10.63
CA ARG A 100 -15.29 9.29 -10.49
C ARG A 100 -14.26 8.22 -10.13
N TYR A 101 -13.08 8.26 -10.74
CA TYR A 101 -11.98 7.37 -10.40
C TYR A 101 -11.46 7.63 -8.98
N TYR A 102 -11.25 8.89 -8.60
CA TYR A 102 -10.80 9.27 -7.26
C TYR A 102 -11.81 8.85 -6.17
N LEU A 103 -13.11 9.10 -6.37
CA LEU A 103 -14.17 8.64 -5.45
C LEU A 103 -14.22 7.12 -5.35
N ARG A 104 -14.13 6.41 -6.48
CA ARG A 104 -14.12 4.94 -6.50
C ARG A 104 -12.93 4.38 -5.70
N ARG A 105 -11.76 4.98 -5.85
CA ARG A 105 -10.53 4.55 -5.17
C ARG A 105 -10.57 4.77 -3.66
N ASN A 106 -11.28 5.80 -3.22
CA ASN A 106 -11.41 6.18 -1.81
C ASN A 106 -12.78 5.81 -1.21
N LYS A 107 -13.52 4.90 -1.86
CA LYS A 107 -14.89 4.53 -1.47
C LYS A 107 -14.96 4.02 -0.03
N ASP A 108 -14.05 3.12 0.36
CA ASP A 108 -14.04 2.52 1.69
C ASP A 108 -13.81 3.58 2.78
N LEU A 109 -12.97 4.59 2.50
CA LEU A 109 -12.74 5.72 3.39
C LEU A 109 -14.00 6.59 3.54
N ILE A 110 -14.71 6.85 2.44
CA ILE A 110 -15.95 7.64 2.46
C ILE A 110 -17.06 6.89 3.21
N GLU A 111 -17.19 5.59 2.97
CA GLU A 111 -18.16 4.75 3.65
C GLU A 111 -17.89 4.70 5.16
N ALA A 112 -16.63 4.51 5.57
CA ALA A 112 -16.24 4.58 6.97
C ALA A 112 -16.55 5.95 7.60
N TYR A 113 -16.31 7.05 6.89
CA TYR A 113 -16.68 8.38 7.34
C TYR A 113 -18.19 8.51 7.59
N TRP A 114 -19.03 8.05 6.66
CA TRP A 114 -20.49 8.10 6.83
C TRP A 114 -20.98 7.28 8.01
N ARG A 115 -20.41 6.10 8.27
CA ARG A 115 -20.79 5.26 9.41
C ARG A 115 -20.49 5.94 10.75
N VAL A 116 -19.33 6.59 10.86
CA VAL A 116 -18.96 7.36 12.06
C VAL A 116 -19.83 8.61 12.20
N TYR A 117 -20.07 9.34 11.10
CA TYR A 117 -20.88 10.56 11.10
C TYR A 117 -22.35 10.32 11.45
N ASN A 118 -22.94 9.22 10.96
CA ASN A 118 -24.34 8.85 11.23
C ASN A 118 -24.53 8.17 12.60
N PHE A 119 -23.51 8.16 13.46
CA PHE A 119 -23.53 7.51 14.78
C PHE A 119 -23.93 6.02 14.74
N GLU A 120 -23.69 5.32 13.62
CA GLU A 120 -23.88 3.86 13.58
C GLU A 120 -22.91 3.14 14.52
N VAL A 121 -21.90 3.86 15.01
CA VAL A 121 -20.79 3.33 15.79
C VAL A 121 -20.42 4.29 16.91
N LYS A 122 -19.93 3.74 18.03
CA LYS A 122 -19.77 4.47 19.31
C LYS A 122 -18.42 5.20 19.40
N GLU A 123 -17.59 5.20 18.34
CA GLU A 123 -16.25 5.77 18.38
C GLU A 123 -16.23 7.28 18.12
N ASP A 124 -15.39 7.98 18.89
CA ASP A 124 -15.28 9.44 18.84
C ASP A 124 -14.55 9.97 17.59
N SER A 125 -13.89 9.11 16.80
CA SER A 125 -13.17 9.55 15.59
C SER A 125 -13.06 8.50 14.49
N LEU A 126 -12.98 8.97 13.25
CA LEU A 126 -12.74 8.15 12.06
C LEU A 126 -11.44 7.34 12.16
N ALA A 127 -10.38 7.93 12.72
CA ALA A 127 -9.10 7.25 12.89
C ALA A 127 -9.23 6.04 13.81
N VAL A 128 -9.92 6.19 14.96
CA VAL A 128 -10.16 5.10 15.91
C VAL A 128 -11.02 4.02 15.26
N TYR A 129 -12.12 4.39 14.60
CA TYR A 129 -12.97 3.44 13.88
C TYR A 129 -12.19 2.62 12.85
N LEU A 130 -11.37 3.28 12.02
CA LEU A 130 -10.58 2.61 10.99
C LEU A 130 -9.51 1.69 11.59
N GLN A 131 -8.78 2.12 12.62
CA GLN A 131 -7.81 1.24 13.30
C GLN A 131 -8.48 0.01 13.89
N GLN A 132 -9.71 0.18 14.39
CA GLN A 132 -10.45 -0.82 15.15
C GLN A 132 -11.16 -1.85 14.26
N TYR A 133 -11.80 -1.41 13.17
CA TYR A 133 -12.64 -2.28 12.32
C TYR A 133 -12.15 -2.41 10.87
N MET A 134 -11.33 -1.49 10.37
CA MET A 134 -10.85 -1.50 8.97
C MET A 134 -9.35 -1.14 8.88
N PRO A 135 -8.45 -1.91 9.54
CA PRO A 135 -7.04 -1.54 9.68
C PRO A 135 -6.33 -1.43 8.33
N GLU A 136 -6.74 -2.21 7.34
CA GLU A 136 -6.22 -2.13 5.97
C GLU A 136 -6.51 -0.77 5.32
N VAL A 137 -7.72 -0.24 5.53
CA VAL A 137 -8.12 1.09 5.04
C VAL A 137 -7.37 2.18 5.81
N TYR A 138 -7.26 2.05 7.13
CA TYR A 138 -6.44 2.97 7.93
C TYR A 138 -5.01 3.04 7.38
N ARG A 139 -4.38 1.89 7.16
CA ARG A 139 -3.02 1.78 6.63
C ARG A 139 -2.90 2.39 5.25
N ARG A 140 -3.83 2.05 4.34
CA ARG A 140 -3.89 2.57 2.98
C ARG A 140 -3.95 4.09 2.95
N HIS A 141 -4.61 4.75 3.90
CA HIS A 141 -4.79 6.20 3.88
C HIS A 141 -3.82 6.98 4.79
N THR A 142 -2.94 6.30 5.53
CA THR A 142 -1.99 6.93 6.47
C THR A 142 -0.53 6.63 6.21
N GLN A 143 -0.19 5.46 5.65
CA GLN A 143 1.20 5.05 5.46
C GLN A 143 1.72 5.38 4.06
N VAL A 144 2.96 5.87 3.98
CA VAL A 144 3.67 6.08 2.72
C VAL A 144 4.00 4.72 2.10
N MET A 145 3.83 4.58 0.78
CA MET A 145 4.01 3.33 0.03
C MET A 145 3.06 2.19 0.42
N SER A 146 1.89 2.52 0.96
CA SER A 146 0.84 1.54 1.27
C SER A 146 0.29 0.76 0.05
N PHE A 147 0.74 1.10 -1.17
CA PHE A 147 0.50 0.33 -2.38
C PHE A 147 1.32 -0.95 -2.46
N PHE A 148 2.42 -1.08 -1.72
CA PHE A 148 3.15 -2.35 -1.66
C PHE A 148 2.27 -3.39 -0.96
N PRO A 149 2.15 -4.58 -1.56
CA PRO A 149 1.38 -5.66 -0.95
C PRO A 149 1.94 -6.01 0.43
N GLU A 150 1.04 -6.36 1.36
CA GLU A 150 1.37 -6.56 2.78
C GLU A 150 2.57 -7.48 3.02
N TRP A 151 2.77 -8.49 2.17
CA TRP A 151 3.87 -9.44 2.28
C TRP A 151 5.27 -8.80 2.19
N LEU A 152 5.44 -7.65 1.54
CA LEU A 152 6.73 -6.92 1.53
C LEU A 152 7.02 -6.24 2.87
N THR A 153 5.98 -5.93 3.65
CA THR A 153 6.06 -5.30 4.98
C THR A 153 5.95 -6.29 6.14
N LEU A 154 5.54 -7.53 5.86
CA LEU A 154 5.41 -8.59 6.85
C LEU A 154 6.79 -9.21 7.14
N GLN A 155 7.22 -9.17 8.40
CA GLN A 155 8.41 -9.90 8.84
C GLN A 155 8.23 -11.40 8.59
N HIS A 156 9.06 -11.94 7.70
CA HIS A 156 9.09 -13.36 7.36
C HIS A 156 9.74 -14.14 8.50
N VAL A 157 8.94 -14.64 9.45
CA VAL A 157 9.42 -15.59 10.47
C VAL A 157 8.95 -16.99 10.06
N SER A 158 9.92 -17.84 9.69
CA SER A 158 9.76 -19.29 9.51
C SER A 158 8.62 -19.72 8.56
N GLY A 159 8.57 -19.16 7.34
CA GLY A 159 7.72 -19.65 6.25
C GLY A 159 6.21 -19.38 6.42
N HIS A 160 5.81 -18.50 7.34
CA HIS A 160 4.41 -18.15 7.58
C HIS A 160 4.22 -16.63 7.54
N TYR A 161 3.22 -16.17 6.79
CA TYR A 161 2.76 -14.77 6.82
C TYR A 161 1.98 -14.52 8.12
N ARG A 162 2.45 -13.56 8.94
CA ARG A 162 1.85 -13.23 10.25
C ARG A 162 1.11 -11.89 10.19
N SER A 163 -0.19 -11.90 9.93
CA SER A 163 -1.04 -10.72 10.16
C SER A 163 -1.71 -10.82 11.53
N GLY A 164 -1.56 -9.81 12.37
CA GLY A 164 -2.26 -9.70 13.66
C GLY A 164 -3.63 -9.07 13.47
N HIS A 165 -4.67 -9.63 14.10
CA HIS A 165 -6.00 -9.01 14.13
C HIS A 165 -6.36 -8.62 15.57
N VAL A 166 -7.06 -7.50 15.72
CA VAL A 166 -7.59 -7.07 17.02
C VAL A 166 -8.90 -7.80 17.26
N ARG A 167 -9.01 -8.54 18.37
CA ARG A 167 -10.26 -9.18 18.78
C ARG A 167 -10.89 -8.39 19.92
N TYR A 168 -12.15 -8.00 19.76
CA TYR A 168 -12.90 -7.29 20.79
C TYR A 168 -13.44 -8.28 21.82
N THR A 169 -12.97 -8.13 23.05
CA THR A 169 -13.47 -8.88 24.20
C THR A 169 -14.29 -7.97 25.11
N ARG A 170 -15.06 -8.54 26.05
CA ARG A 170 -15.78 -7.77 27.10
C ARG A 170 -14.85 -6.89 27.96
N LYS A 171 -13.53 -7.08 27.89
CA LYS A 171 -12.51 -6.30 28.63
C LYS A 171 -11.74 -5.30 27.76
N GLY A 172 -12.17 -5.09 26.50
CA GLY A 172 -11.53 -4.19 25.54
C GLY A 172 -10.86 -4.92 24.37
N PRO A 173 -10.26 -4.15 23.43
CA PRO A 173 -9.49 -4.69 22.32
C PRO A 173 -8.27 -5.44 22.83
N VAL A 174 -8.15 -6.71 22.43
CA VAL A 174 -6.94 -7.51 22.67
C VAL A 174 -6.30 -7.79 21.32
N ASN A 175 -5.01 -7.49 21.18
CA ASN A 175 -4.23 -7.91 20.02
C ASN A 175 -4.11 -9.44 20.04
N VAL A 176 -4.87 -10.10 19.17
CA VAL A 176 -4.83 -11.56 19.06
C VAL A 176 -3.95 -11.92 17.88
N ARG A 177 -2.92 -12.72 18.16
CA ARG A 177 -2.08 -13.30 17.13
C ARG A 177 -2.92 -14.34 16.37
N SER A 178 -3.45 -14.01 15.20
CA SER A 178 -4.06 -15.02 14.33
C SER A 178 -2.98 -15.93 13.77
N HIS A 179 -3.17 -17.23 13.97
CA HIS A 179 -2.59 -18.23 13.11
C HIS A 179 -3.44 -18.30 11.84
N TYR A 180 -2.83 -18.13 10.67
CA TYR A 180 -3.49 -18.50 9.41
C TYR A 180 -3.51 -20.03 9.34
N VAL A 181 -4.70 -20.63 9.38
CA VAL A 181 -4.89 -22.04 9.07
C VAL A 181 -5.15 -22.10 7.57
N SER A 182 -4.23 -22.69 6.81
CA SER A 182 -4.43 -22.92 5.37
C SER A 182 -5.69 -23.75 5.18
N ASP A 183 -6.58 -23.27 4.30
CA ASP A 183 -7.79 -23.95 3.86
C ASP A 183 -7.53 -25.43 3.59
N HIS A 184 -7.93 -26.29 4.53
CA HIS A 184 -8.11 -27.70 4.23
C HIS A 184 -9.42 -27.81 3.48
N SER A 185 -9.32 -28.05 2.16
CA SER A 185 -10.45 -28.54 1.38
C SER A 185 -10.95 -29.84 2.01
N ARG A 186 -12.04 -29.75 2.80
CA ARG A 186 -12.76 -30.94 3.26
C ARG A 186 -13.36 -31.60 2.02
N SER A 187 -12.68 -32.62 1.49
CA SER A 187 -13.28 -33.53 0.52
C SER A 187 -14.43 -34.25 1.22
N ARG A 188 -15.67 -33.84 0.93
CA ARG A 188 -16.87 -34.54 1.37
C ARG A 188 -16.97 -35.80 0.50
N ARG A 189 -16.40 -36.92 0.97
CA ARG A 189 -16.64 -38.23 0.36
C ARG A 189 -18.13 -38.54 0.51
N ARG A 190 -18.81 -38.71 -0.62
CA ARG A 190 -20.08 -39.45 -0.72
C ARG A 190 -19.78 -40.93 -0.59
#